data_AF-R9LL53-F1
#
_entry.id   AF-R9LL53-F1
#
_cell.length_a   1.000
_cell.length_b   1.000
_cell.length_c   1.000
_cell.angle_alpha   90.00
_cell.angle_beta   90.00
_cell.angle_gamma   90.00
#
_symmetry.space_group_name_H-M   'P 1'
#
loop_
_entity.id
_entity.type
_entity.pdbx_description
1 polymer ?
#
loop_
_entity_poly.entity_id
_entity_poly.type
_entity_poly.pdbx_seq_one_letter_code
_entity_poly.pdbx_strand_id
1 'polypeptide(L)'
;MIDIPHNEKVSIGKAIEFLRKKKFKNDPAFKVERFIEGVCSKATYMKLRKAPLKESEIYDCLLKKIGLVYPYDGKRQKSFLAMEKECVLSFVYRYPNEKNLLHHLINEYKRSNTIYEHLKYLALTDLSLSAVDLLNIYEIIDSPIKEILMNHVIDVLECSDPKIAAEIQHRLYFQTIRNQIDYLFLIIRNEQYYEAVALCERLIRIATFPKDQAKVRIAQLSLIHSIEPQNFNEKASELQKDPLFSWIEDDWIHICALHAYYSNERQKAKEFFMKEICCEKTFFPAILFLAHMHDPQTKFDNSVFYRFDVTNFPIEYQHLYHYFEMKFTNVSFETLENYLWTVCRKEIKEFYPKTIIAQLIHDELQWISEQTGNRARLYAFHQQFE
;
A
#
# COMPACT_ATOMS: atom_id res chain seq x y z
N MET A 1 -42.86 -14.43 -12.61
CA MET A 1 -41.53 -14.03 -13.11
C MET A 1 -40.75 -13.51 -11.92
N ILE A 2 -39.52 -13.99 -11.69
CA ILE A 2 -38.71 -13.51 -10.57
C ILE A 2 -38.09 -12.18 -11.01
N ASP A 3 -38.42 -11.09 -10.33
CA ASP A 3 -37.93 -9.74 -10.67
C ASP A 3 -36.69 -9.41 -9.81
N ILE A 4 -35.77 -8.63 -10.36
CA ILE A 4 -34.65 -8.08 -9.59
C ILE A 4 -35.19 -7.00 -8.65
N PRO A 5 -34.82 -7.00 -7.36
CA PRO A 5 -35.22 -5.96 -6.42
C PRO A 5 -34.86 -4.55 -6.90
N HIS A 6 -35.78 -3.60 -6.72
CA HIS A 6 -35.64 -2.23 -7.23
C HIS A 6 -34.41 -1.50 -6.67
N ASN A 7 -34.08 -1.77 -5.40
CA ASN A 7 -32.89 -1.23 -4.72
C ASN A 7 -31.57 -1.76 -5.30
N GLU A 8 -31.56 -2.94 -5.92
CA GLU A 8 -30.34 -3.56 -6.48
C GLU A 8 -30.12 -3.21 -7.95
N LYS A 9 -31.19 -2.93 -8.70
CA LYS A 9 -31.15 -2.64 -10.15
C LYS A 9 -30.16 -1.53 -10.52
N VAL A 10 -30.02 -0.48 -9.70
CA VAL A 10 -29.05 0.60 -9.94
C VAL A 10 -27.60 0.11 -9.75
N SER A 11 -27.34 -0.65 -8.69
CA SER A 11 -26.01 -1.22 -8.40
C SER A 11 -25.57 -2.18 -9.49
N ILE A 12 -26.47 -3.08 -9.94
CA ILE A 12 -26.25 -3.97 -11.08
C ILE A 12 -25.95 -3.15 -12.34
N GLY A 13 -26.68 -2.06 -12.54
CA GLY A 13 -26.46 -1.19 -13.70
C GLY A 13 -25.08 -0.52 -13.71
N LYS A 14 -24.61 -0.05 -12.55
CA LYS A 14 -23.24 0.46 -12.37
C LYS A 14 -22.20 -0.64 -12.61
N ALA A 15 -22.43 -1.84 -12.08
CA ALA A 15 -21.56 -3.00 -12.25
C ALA A 15 -21.39 -3.42 -13.72
N ILE A 16 -22.48 -3.49 -14.49
CA ILE A 16 -22.45 -3.79 -15.92
C ILE A 16 -21.58 -2.79 -16.67
N GLU A 17 -21.75 -1.48 -16.41
CA GLU A 17 -20.95 -0.45 -17.07
C GLU A 17 -19.46 -0.53 -16.68
N PHE A 18 -19.17 -0.74 -15.40
CA PHE A 18 -17.80 -0.91 -14.91
C PHE A 18 -17.11 -2.08 -15.62
N LEU A 19 -17.71 -3.26 -15.62
CA LEU A 19 -17.16 -4.47 -16.24
C LEU A 19 -17.06 -4.33 -17.77
N ARG A 20 -18.05 -3.70 -18.42
CA ARG A 20 -18.00 -3.41 -19.85
C ARG A 20 -16.82 -2.50 -20.20
N LYS A 21 -16.62 -1.39 -19.48
CA LYS A 21 -15.48 -0.48 -19.70
C LYS A 21 -14.16 -1.22 -19.55
N LYS A 22 -14.05 -2.10 -18.55
CA LYS A 22 -12.85 -2.91 -18.34
C LYS A 22 -12.59 -3.86 -19.51
N LYS A 23 -13.60 -4.62 -19.95
CA LYS A 23 -13.49 -5.52 -21.12
C LYS A 23 -13.19 -4.76 -22.41
N PHE A 24 -13.73 -3.55 -22.57
CA PHE A 24 -13.47 -2.71 -23.74
C PHE A 24 -12.00 -2.36 -23.94
N LYS A 25 -11.19 -2.29 -22.87
CA LYS A 25 -9.74 -2.08 -22.99
C LYS A 25 -9.06 -3.17 -23.83
N ASN A 26 -9.60 -4.39 -23.81
CA ASN A 26 -9.03 -5.57 -24.46
C ASN A 26 -9.84 -6.03 -25.69
N ASP A 27 -11.11 -5.66 -25.78
CA ASP A 27 -12.00 -6.05 -26.87
C ASP A 27 -12.95 -4.91 -27.28
N PRO A 28 -12.74 -4.32 -28.48
CA PRO A 28 -13.59 -3.25 -29.02
C PRO A 28 -15.08 -3.62 -29.18
N ALA A 29 -15.44 -4.91 -29.18
CA ALA A 29 -16.83 -5.36 -29.24
C ALA A 29 -17.65 -4.91 -28.01
N PHE A 30 -16.99 -4.58 -26.90
CA PHE A 30 -17.63 -4.01 -25.69
C PHE A 30 -17.87 -2.50 -25.77
N LYS A 31 -17.71 -1.87 -26.94
CA LYS A 31 -18.22 -0.52 -27.20
C LYS A 31 -19.73 -0.51 -26.98
N VAL A 32 -20.26 0.58 -26.39
CA VAL A 32 -21.66 0.66 -25.94
C VAL A 32 -22.65 0.26 -27.03
N GLU A 33 -22.49 0.74 -28.26
CA GLU A 33 -23.43 0.49 -29.36
C GLU A 33 -23.56 -1.01 -29.68
N ARG A 34 -22.45 -1.75 -29.74
CA ARG A 34 -22.45 -3.20 -29.98
C ARG A 34 -22.88 -3.98 -28.75
N PHE A 35 -22.48 -3.53 -27.57
CA PHE A 35 -22.82 -4.18 -26.32
C PHE A 35 -24.34 -4.21 -26.08
N ILE A 36 -25.07 -3.15 -26.42
CA ILE A 36 -26.52 -3.07 -26.20
C ILE A 36 -27.36 -3.54 -27.39
N GLU A 37 -26.73 -3.86 -28.51
CA GLU A 37 -27.41 -4.29 -29.74
C GLU A 37 -28.33 -5.49 -29.47
N GLY A 38 -29.58 -5.39 -29.94
CA GLY A 38 -30.62 -6.40 -29.73
C GLY A 38 -31.17 -6.49 -28.29
N VAL A 39 -30.75 -5.61 -27.38
CA VAL A 39 -31.19 -5.63 -25.97
C VAL A 39 -31.99 -4.38 -25.61
N CYS A 40 -31.42 -3.19 -25.79
CA CYS A 40 -32.11 -1.94 -25.44
C CYS A 40 -31.53 -0.72 -26.17
N SER A 41 -32.24 0.41 -26.10
CA SER A 41 -31.76 1.68 -26.67
C SER A 41 -30.59 2.26 -25.87
N LYS A 42 -29.77 3.11 -26.50
CA LYS A 42 -28.67 3.83 -25.80
C LYS A 42 -29.19 4.70 -24.65
N ALA A 43 -30.37 5.32 -24.81
CA ALA A 43 -30.99 6.11 -23.75
C ALA A 43 -31.40 5.23 -22.56
N THR A 44 -31.99 4.07 -22.82
CA THR A 44 -32.37 3.08 -21.79
C THR A 44 -31.13 2.57 -21.06
N TYR A 45 -30.07 2.24 -21.80
CA TYR A 45 -28.79 1.86 -21.21
C TYR A 45 -28.26 2.97 -20.30
N MET A 46 -28.17 4.22 -20.76
CA MET A 46 -27.65 5.30 -19.90
C MET A 46 -28.44 5.50 -18.60
N LYS A 47 -29.75 5.21 -18.60
CA LYS A 47 -30.61 5.24 -17.41
C LYS A 47 -30.27 4.16 -16.39
N LEU A 48 -29.73 3.01 -16.81
CA LEU A 48 -29.53 1.84 -15.93
C LEU A 48 -28.67 2.15 -14.68
N ARG A 49 -27.77 3.14 -14.78
CA ARG A 49 -26.85 3.56 -13.70
C ARG A 49 -27.44 4.59 -12.74
N LYS A 50 -28.58 5.17 -13.09
CA LYS A 50 -29.18 6.33 -12.42
C LYS A 50 -30.55 6.03 -11.84
N ALA A 51 -31.31 5.19 -12.52
CA ALA A 51 -32.65 4.81 -12.12
C ALA A 51 -32.91 3.33 -12.45
N PRO A 52 -33.63 2.62 -11.57
CA PRO A 52 -34.03 1.24 -11.80
C PRO A 52 -35.06 1.14 -12.93
N LEU A 53 -34.81 0.26 -13.90
CA LEU A 53 -35.74 -0.03 -14.98
C LEU A 53 -36.83 -1.00 -14.51
N LYS A 54 -37.99 -1.00 -15.17
CA LYS A 54 -39.06 -1.94 -14.83
C LYS A 54 -38.69 -3.36 -15.28
N GLU A 55 -38.12 -3.47 -16.47
CA GLU A 55 -37.83 -4.72 -17.18
C GLU A 55 -36.50 -5.33 -16.71
N SER A 56 -36.57 -6.40 -15.91
CA SER A 56 -35.37 -7.12 -15.44
C SER A 56 -34.64 -7.86 -16.54
N GLU A 57 -35.33 -8.24 -17.61
CA GLU A 57 -34.80 -8.98 -18.75
C GLU A 57 -33.68 -8.20 -19.45
N ILE A 58 -33.74 -6.86 -19.42
CA ILE A 58 -32.66 -6.01 -19.93
C ILE A 58 -31.37 -6.25 -19.14
N TYR A 59 -31.46 -6.31 -17.80
CA TYR A 59 -30.30 -6.57 -16.95
C TYR A 59 -29.74 -7.97 -17.20
N ASP A 60 -30.60 -8.99 -17.25
CA ASP A 60 -30.19 -10.39 -17.50
C ASP A 60 -29.48 -10.55 -18.84
N CYS A 61 -30.02 -9.94 -19.91
CA CYS A 61 -29.40 -10.00 -21.24
C CYS A 61 -28.02 -9.34 -21.25
N LEU A 62 -27.87 -8.17 -20.60
CA LEU A 62 -26.58 -7.46 -20.52
C LEU A 62 -25.58 -8.22 -19.64
N LEU A 63 -26.03 -8.83 -18.54
CA LEU A 63 -25.21 -9.68 -17.68
C LEU A 63 -24.68 -10.90 -18.43
N LYS A 64 -25.54 -11.56 -19.20
CA LYS A 64 -25.15 -12.70 -20.03
C LYS A 64 -24.06 -12.33 -21.04
N LYS A 65 -24.11 -11.13 -21.64
CA LYS A 65 -23.06 -10.65 -22.56
C LYS A 65 -21.69 -10.47 -21.88
N ILE A 66 -21.65 -10.26 -20.56
CA ILE A 66 -20.40 -10.24 -19.79
C ILE A 66 -20.08 -11.58 -19.11
N GLY A 67 -20.90 -12.63 -19.32
CA GLY A 67 -20.69 -13.97 -18.79
C GLY A 67 -21.14 -14.13 -17.34
N LEU A 68 -22.05 -13.29 -16.86
CA LEU A 68 -22.53 -13.27 -15.48
C LEU A 68 -24.05 -13.42 -15.42
N VAL A 69 -24.57 -13.74 -14.23
CA VAL A 69 -26.00 -13.83 -13.96
C VAL A 69 -26.37 -13.13 -12.65
N TYR A 70 -27.63 -12.74 -12.52
CA TYR A 70 -28.17 -12.29 -11.23
C TYR A 70 -28.50 -13.50 -10.34
N PRO A 71 -28.09 -13.51 -9.05
CA PRO A 71 -28.35 -14.64 -8.15
C PRO A 71 -29.81 -14.63 -7.65
N TYR A 72 -30.75 -15.15 -8.43
CA TYR A 72 -32.16 -15.27 -8.00
C TYR A 72 -32.39 -16.30 -6.88
N ASP A 73 -31.43 -17.19 -6.60
CA ASP A 73 -31.53 -18.19 -5.55
C ASP A 73 -31.19 -17.61 -4.17
N GLY A 74 -32.23 -17.34 -3.37
CA GLY A 74 -32.09 -16.82 -2.01
C GLY A 74 -31.35 -17.75 -1.04
N LYS A 75 -31.30 -19.08 -1.27
CA LYS A 75 -30.47 -19.98 -0.43
C LYS A 75 -28.99 -19.75 -0.70
N ARG A 76 -28.64 -19.60 -1.97
CA ARG A 76 -27.26 -19.31 -2.40
C ARG A 76 -26.80 -17.94 -1.89
N GLN A 77 -27.67 -16.93 -1.95
CA GLN A 77 -27.38 -15.61 -1.37
C GLN A 77 -27.09 -15.70 0.14
N LYS A 78 -27.91 -16.43 0.91
CA LYS A 78 -27.68 -16.63 2.35
C LYS A 78 -26.37 -17.35 2.66
N SER A 79 -25.98 -18.32 1.83
CA SER A 79 -24.70 -19.02 1.96
C SER A 79 -23.52 -18.07 1.79
N PHE A 80 -23.56 -17.18 0.78
CA PHE A 80 -22.53 -16.16 0.60
C PHE A 80 -22.48 -15.14 1.73
N LEU A 81 -23.62 -14.69 2.25
CA LEU A 81 -23.66 -13.79 3.41
C LEU A 81 -23.04 -14.43 4.67
N ALA A 82 -23.30 -15.71 4.91
CA ALA A 82 -22.68 -16.44 6.02
C ALA A 82 -21.15 -16.53 5.84
N MET A 83 -20.70 -16.87 4.63
CA MET A 83 -19.28 -16.89 4.28
C MET A 83 -18.61 -15.52 4.50
N GLU A 84 -19.24 -14.43 4.05
CA GLU A 84 -18.75 -13.06 4.23
C GLU A 84 -18.59 -12.67 5.69
N LYS A 85 -19.54 -13.09 6.54
CA LYS A 85 -19.45 -12.84 7.97
C LYS A 85 -18.19 -13.52 8.55
N GLU A 86 -17.92 -14.76 8.17
CA GLU A 86 -16.69 -15.47 8.58
C GLU A 86 -15.43 -14.79 8.02
N CYS A 87 -15.47 -14.24 6.81
CA CYS A 87 -14.36 -13.43 6.26
C CYS A 87 -14.06 -12.23 7.16
N VAL A 88 -15.08 -11.48 7.56
CA VAL A 88 -14.91 -10.27 8.36
C VAL A 88 -14.48 -10.62 9.77
N LEU A 89 -15.07 -11.65 10.38
CA LEU A 89 -14.62 -12.13 11.69
C LEU A 89 -13.14 -12.52 11.63
N SER A 90 -12.74 -13.26 10.60
CA SER A 90 -11.34 -13.62 10.38
C SER A 90 -10.47 -12.37 10.21
N PHE A 91 -10.79 -11.51 9.25
CA PHE A 91 -10.06 -10.25 9.02
C PHE A 91 -9.90 -9.40 10.29
N VAL A 92 -10.93 -9.36 11.15
CA VAL A 92 -10.90 -8.66 12.44
C VAL A 92 -9.99 -9.38 13.46
N TYR A 93 -10.08 -10.71 13.61
CA TYR A 93 -9.42 -11.46 14.70
C TYR A 93 -8.00 -11.98 14.41
N ARG A 94 -7.56 -12.02 13.15
CA ARG A 94 -6.17 -12.33 12.72
C ARG A 94 -5.59 -13.66 13.24
N TYR A 95 -6.30 -14.77 13.06
CA TYR A 95 -5.77 -16.11 13.23
C TYR A 95 -4.74 -16.48 12.14
N PRO A 96 -3.60 -17.10 12.48
CA PRO A 96 -2.57 -17.50 11.49
C PRO A 96 -3.06 -18.46 10.38
N ASN A 97 -4.23 -19.09 10.55
CA ASN A 97 -4.87 -19.96 9.55
C ASN A 97 -5.66 -19.21 8.45
N GLU A 98 -5.66 -17.87 8.46
CA GLU A 98 -6.52 -17.02 7.63
C GLU A 98 -6.21 -16.97 6.14
N LYS A 99 -4.95 -17.17 5.75
CA LYS A 99 -4.61 -17.24 4.32
C LYS A 99 -5.43 -18.33 3.63
N ASN A 100 -5.61 -19.48 4.27
CA ASN A 100 -6.33 -20.59 3.66
C ASN A 100 -7.83 -20.33 3.55
N LEU A 101 -8.44 -19.68 4.54
CA LEU A 101 -9.85 -19.33 4.51
C LEU A 101 -10.10 -18.25 3.44
N LEU A 102 -9.32 -17.17 3.42
CA LEU A 102 -9.44 -16.11 2.42
C LEU A 102 -9.25 -16.67 1.00
N HIS A 103 -8.26 -17.53 0.77
CA HIS A 103 -8.07 -18.21 -0.51
C HIS A 103 -9.25 -19.11 -0.88
N HIS A 104 -9.79 -19.88 0.08
CA HIS A 104 -10.96 -20.71 -0.16
C HIS A 104 -12.16 -19.87 -0.62
N LEU A 105 -12.41 -18.76 0.05
CA LEU A 105 -13.51 -17.85 -0.24
C LEU A 105 -13.36 -17.15 -1.60
N ILE A 106 -12.16 -16.68 -1.93
CA ILE A 106 -11.82 -16.15 -3.25
C ILE A 106 -12.14 -17.17 -4.35
N ASN A 107 -11.80 -18.44 -4.12
CA ASN A 107 -12.10 -19.52 -5.07
C ASN A 107 -13.60 -19.77 -5.21
N GLU A 108 -14.38 -19.66 -4.14
CA GLU A 108 -15.83 -19.80 -4.19
C GLU A 108 -16.51 -18.63 -4.93
N TYR A 109 -16.06 -17.39 -4.73
CA TYR A 109 -16.53 -16.24 -5.51
C TYR A 109 -16.24 -16.41 -7.00
N LYS A 110 -15.06 -16.91 -7.35
CA LYS A 110 -14.70 -17.20 -8.74
C LYS A 110 -15.65 -18.20 -9.40
N ARG A 111 -16.15 -19.20 -8.65
CA ARG A 111 -17.05 -20.25 -9.15
C ARG A 111 -18.51 -19.83 -9.23
N SER A 112 -18.88 -18.68 -8.65
CA SER A 112 -20.29 -18.35 -8.47
C SER A 112 -21.01 -17.99 -9.79
N ASN A 113 -20.27 -17.40 -10.75
CA ASN A 113 -20.76 -16.74 -11.97
C ASN A 113 -21.79 -15.62 -11.72
N THR A 114 -21.90 -15.14 -10.48
CA THR A 114 -22.86 -14.09 -10.09
C THR A 114 -22.17 -12.73 -10.05
N ILE A 115 -22.93 -11.66 -10.33
CA ILE A 115 -22.33 -10.34 -10.56
C ILE A 115 -21.57 -9.78 -9.35
N TYR A 116 -22.15 -9.84 -8.15
CA TYR A 116 -21.54 -9.23 -6.96
C TYR A 116 -20.33 -10.00 -6.49
N GLU A 117 -20.37 -11.32 -6.56
CA GLU A 117 -19.30 -12.23 -6.16
C GLU A 117 -18.15 -12.14 -7.16
N HIS A 118 -18.44 -11.98 -8.45
CA HIS A 118 -17.41 -11.67 -9.43
C HIS A 118 -16.69 -10.36 -9.13
N LEU A 119 -17.43 -9.30 -8.74
CA LEU A 119 -16.81 -8.03 -8.34
C LEU A 119 -15.95 -8.17 -7.08
N LYS A 120 -16.42 -8.92 -6.08
CA LYS A 120 -15.65 -9.22 -4.85
C LYS A 120 -14.37 -9.98 -5.19
N TYR A 121 -14.46 -11.04 -6.01
CA TYR A 121 -13.31 -11.79 -6.50
C TYR A 121 -12.31 -10.88 -7.21
N LEU A 122 -12.80 -10.05 -8.14
CA LEU A 122 -11.97 -9.15 -8.92
C LEU A 122 -11.23 -8.16 -8.01
N ALA A 123 -11.95 -7.52 -7.10
CA ALA A 123 -11.37 -6.52 -6.20
C ALA A 123 -10.36 -7.10 -5.20
N LEU A 124 -10.41 -8.40 -4.92
CA LEU A 124 -9.49 -9.08 -3.99
C LEU A 124 -8.30 -9.78 -4.67
N THR A 125 -8.30 -9.90 -6.01
CA THR A 125 -7.29 -10.70 -6.71
C THR A 125 -6.62 -10.00 -7.89
N ASP A 126 -7.26 -8.97 -8.44
CA ASP A 126 -6.72 -8.27 -9.59
C ASP A 126 -5.85 -7.09 -9.15
N LEU A 127 -4.54 -7.34 -9.11
CA LEU A 127 -3.51 -6.35 -8.74
C LEU A 127 -3.40 -5.19 -9.74
N SER A 128 -4.06 -5.25 -10.90
CA SER A 128 -4.06 -4.13 -11.87
C SER A 128 -5.08 -3.03 -11.55
N LEU A 129 -5.92 -3.23 -10.54
CA LEU A 129 -6.96 -2.27 -10.20
C LEU A 129 -6.37 -1.04 -9.51
N SER A 130 -6.74 0.14 -10.02
CA SER A 130 -6.42 1.39 -9.34
C SER A 130 -7.28 1.57 -8.08
N ALA A 131 -6.84 2.42 -7.14
CA ALA A 131 -7.63 2.80 -5.98
C ALA A 131 -9.02 3.35 -6.37
N VAL A 132 -9.11 4.10 -7.48
CA VAL A 132 -10.38 4.60 -8.03
C VAL A 132 -11.29 3.48 -8.49
N ASP A 133 -10.75 2.47 -9.17
CA ASP A 133 -11.52 1.30 -9.63
C ASP A 133 -12.05 0.49 -8.43
N LEU A 134 -11.22 0.29 -7.40
CA LEU A 134 -11.63 -0.37 -6.16
C LEU A 134 -12.73 0.40 -5.44
N LEU A 135 -12.64 1.73 -5.35
CA LEU A 135 -13.69 2.57 -4.77
C LEU A 135 -15.00 2.53 -5.58
N ASN A 136 -14.91 2.42 -6.91
CA ASN A 136 -16.10 2.24 -7.74
C ASN A 136 -16.78 0.89 -7.47
N ILE A 137 -16.01 -0.18 -7.21
CA ILE A 137 -16.56 -1.47 -6.78
C ILE A 137 -17.16 -1.37 -5.37
N TYR A 138 -16.48 -0.69 -4.45
CA TYR A 138 -16.93 -0.45 -3.07
C TYR A 138 -18.30 0.23 -3.03
N GLU A 139 -18.59 1.18 -3.92
CA GLU A 139 -19.90 1.85 -4.02
C GLU A 139 -21.03 0.96 -4.58
N ILE A 140 -20.68 -0.15 -5.23
CA ILE A 140 -21.64 -1.05 -5.90
C ILE A 140 -22.07 -2.18 -4.99
N ILE A 141 -21.13 -2.78 -4.27
CA ILE A 141 -21.41 -3.93 -3.42
C ILE A 141 -22.02 -3.44 -2.09
N ASP A 142 -22.93 -4.21 -1.51
CA ASP A 142 -23.42 -3.98 -0.15
C ASP A 142 -23.03 -5.19 0.70
N SER A 143 -21.89 -5.08 1.41
CA SER A 143 -21.32 -6.23 2.09
C SER A 143 -20.36 -5.82 3.21
N PRO A 144 -20.25 -6.63 4.28
CA PRO A 144 -19.19 -6.54 5.29
C PRO A 144 -17.77 -6.55 4.68
N ILE A 145 -17.61 -7.08 3.46
CA ILE A 145 -16.33 -7.10 2.73
C ILE A 145 -15.82 -5.71 2.36
N LYS A 146 -16.66 -4.67 2.45
CA LYS A 146 -16.29 -3.27 2.23
C LYS A 146 -15.04 -2.87 3.01
N GLU A 147 -14.87 -3.36 4.24
CA GLU A 147 -13.68 -3.07 5.02
C GLU A 147 -12.43 -3.80 4.53
N ILE A 148 -12.58 -5.01 4.01
CA ILE A 148 -11.47 -5.73 3.38
C ILE A 148 -11.06 -5.02 2.09
N LEU A 149 -12.03 -4.57 1.28
CA LEU A 149 -11.75 -3.77 0.09
C LEU A 149 -11.10 -2.44 0.42
N MET A 150 -11.54 -1.78 1.48
CA MET A 150 -10.97 -0.52 1.90
C MET A 150 -9.53 -0.68 2.44
N ASN A 151 -9.22 -1.80 3.08
CA ASN A 151 -7.84 -2.18 3.39
C ASN A 151 -7.02 -2.36 2.11
N HIS A 152 -7.56 -3.03 1.09
CA HIS A 152 -6.87 -3.16 -0.19
C HIS A 152 -6.68 -1.82 -0.93
N VAL A 153 -7.59 -0.87 -0.76
CA VAL A 153 -7.41 0.51 -1.24
C VAL A 153 -6.19 1.15 -0.57
N ILE A 154 -5.99 0.93 0.74
CA ILE A 154 -4.79 1.41 1.44
C ILE A 154 -3.54 0.78 0.81
N ASP A 155 -3.51 -0.54 0.60
CA ASP A 155 -2.36 -1.22 -0.02
C ASP A 155 -2.01 -0.62 -1.39
N VAL A 156 -3.02 -0.37 -2.23
CA VAL A 156 -2.79 0.25 -3.56
C VAL A 156 -2.29 1.69 -3.42
N LEU A 157 -2.83 2.45 -2.47
CA LEU A 157 -2.36 3.81 -2.18
C LEU A 157 -0.95 3.82 -1.61
N GLU A 158 -0.54 2.76 -0.90
CA GLU A 158 0.83 2.62 -0.43
C GLU A 158 1.80 2.61 -1.62
N CYS A 159 1.46 1.98 -2.73
CA CYS A 159 2.31 1.95 -3.92
C CYS A 159 2.06 3.09 -4.93
N SER A 160 1.23 4.08 -4.57
CA SER A 160 0.78 5.14 -5.49
C SER A 160 1.39 6.52 -5.18
N ASP A 161 1.33 7.44 -6.15
CA ASP A 161 1.65 8.86 -5.93
C ASP A 161 0.74 9.43 -4.82
N PRO A 162 1.28 10.10 -3.79
CA PRO A 162 0.50 10.70 -2.70
C PRO A 162 -0.63 11.64 -3.17
N LYS A 163 -0.51 12.26 -4.35
CA LYS A 163 -1.57 13.10 -4.93
C LYS A 163 -2.87 12.34 -5.18
N ILE A 164 -2.77 11.07 -5.56
CA ILE A 164 -3.93 10.21 -5.80
C ILE A 164 -4.72 10.03 -4.49
N ALA A 165 -4.03 9.84 -3.36
CA ALA A 165 -4.68 9.73 -2.05
C ALA A 165 -5.45 11.01 -1.70
N ALA A 166 -4.88 12.19 -1.99
CA ALA A 166 -5.53 13.48 -1.74
C ALA A 166 -6.80 13.67 -2.60
N GLU A 167 -6.77 13.29 -3.88
CA GLU A 167 -7.92 13.43 -4.78
C GLU A 167 -9.14 12.60 -4.34
N ILE A 168 -8.90 11.43 -3.75
CA ILE A 168 -9.96 10.48 -3.37
C ILE A 168 -10.25 10.46 -1.87
N GLN A 169 -9.59 11.32 -1.08
CA GLN A 169 -9.68 11.35 0.38
C GLN A 169 -11.13 11.39 0.89
N HIS A 170 -11.99 12.16 0.23
CA HIS A 170 -13.42 12.30 0.56
C HIS A 170 -14.24 11.00 0.41
N ARG A 171 -13.70 10.00 -0.29
CA ARG A 171 -14.31 8.67 -0.49
C ARG A 171 -13.76 7.62 0.47
N LEU A 172 -12.69 7.93 1.21
CA LEU A 172 -12.04 7.02 2.15
C LEU A 172 -12.81 7.03 3.47
N TYR A 173 -13.50 5.92 3.76
CA TYR A 173 -14.25 5.75 5.00
C TYR A 173 -13.92 4.39 5.61
N PHE A 174 -13.41 4.41 6.84
CA PHE A 174 -12.91 3.23 7.54
C PHE A 174 -13.69 3.02 8.84
N GLN A 175 -14.45 1.93 8.93
CA GLN A 175 -15.23 1.61 10.14
C GLN A 175 -14.36 0.94 11.21
N THR A 176 -13.41 0.09 10.81
CA THR A 176 -12.59 -0.64 11.77
C THR A 176 -11.43 0.20 12.27
N ILE A 177 -11.11 0.06 13.56
CA ILE A 177 -9.95 0.70 14.19
C ILE A 177 -8.66 0.30 13.47
N ARG A 178 -8.56 -0.96 13.05
CA ARG A 178 -7.41 -1.46 12.26
C ARG A 178 -7.22 -0.70 10.96
N ASN A 179 -8.23 -0.60 10.11
CA ASN A 179 -8.08 0.14 8.85
C ASN A 179 -7.79 1.62 9.09
N GLN A 180 -8.31 2.20 10.19
CA GLN A 180 -7.94 3.56 10.59
C GLN A 180 -6.49 3.67 11.02
N ILE A 181 -5.91 2.64 11.65
CA ILE A 181 -4.47 2.58 12.00
C ILE A 181 -3.62 2.44 10.73
N ASP A 182 -4.00 1.55 9.82
CA ASP A 182 -3.27 1.37 8.55
C ASP A 182 -3.32 2.67 7.73
N TYR A 183 -4.49 3.32 7.69
CA TYR A 183 -4.64 4.65 7.10
C TYR A 183 -3.82 5.72 7.83
N LEU A 184 -3.71 5.67 9.16
CA LEU A 184 -2.85 6.57 9.95
C LEU A 184 -1.39 6.47 9.49
N PHE A 185 -0.86 5.25 9.33
CA PHE A 185 0.49 5.08 8.79
C PHE A 185 0.62 5.62 7.36
N LEU A 186 -0.37 5.37 6.49
CA LEU A 186 -0.37 5.93 5.13
C LEU A 186 -0.31 7.47 5.13
N ILE A 187 -1.07 8.16 6.00
CA ILE A 187 -1.06 9.63 6.02
C ILE A 187 0.16 10.22 6.73
N ILE A 188 0.73 9.54 7.74
CA ILE A 188 2.07 9.86 8.28
C ILE A 188 3.08 9.77 7.13
N ARG A 189 2.98 8.69 6.35
CA ARG A 189 3.81 8.44 5.19
C ARG A 189 3.59 9.43 4.04
N ASN A 190 2.47 10.14 4.01
CA ASN A 190 2.24 11.18 3.01
C ASN A 190 2.53 12.57 3.58
N GLU A 191 3.20 12.65 4.73
CA GLU A 191 3.57 13.88 5.43
C GLU A 191 2.35 14.77 5.80
N GLN A 192 1.16 14.17 5.89
CA GLN A 192 -0.08 14.82 6.30
C GLN A 192 -0.18 14.86 7.83
N TYR A 193 0.80 15.52 8.47
CA TYR A 193 1.02 15.41 9.91
C TYR A 193 -0.13 15.97 10.76
N TYR A 194 -0.82 17.02 10.30
CA TYR A 194 -1.96 17.59 11.03
C TYR A 194 -3.13 16.60 11.12
N GLU A 195 -3.51 16.00 9.99
CA GLU A 195 -4.54 14.97 9.91
C GLU A 195 -4.13 13.71 10.69
N ALA A 196 -2.85 13.34 10.60
CA ALA A 196 -2.28 12.19 11.30
C ALA A 196 -2.33 12.37 12.82
N VAL A 197 -1.96 13.54 13.35
CA VAL A 197 -2.05 13.84 14.79
C VAL A 197 -3.50 13.74 15.27
N ALA A 198 -4.44 14.38 14.56
CA ALA A 198 -5.86 14.35 14.93
C ALA A 198 -6.43 12.92 14.93
N LEU A 199 -6.08 12.11 13.92
CA LEU A 199 -6.48 10.71 13.85
C LEU A 199 -5.82 9.87 14.95
N CYS A 200 -4.53 10.06 15.21
CA CYS A 200 -3.78 9.38 16.25
C CYS A 200 -4.39 9.62 17.63
N GLU A 201 -4.66 10.89 18.00
CA GLU A 201 -5.29 11.22 19.27
C GLU A 201 -6.66 10.58 19.45
N ARG A 202 -7.46 10.55 18.38
CA ARG A 202 -8.75 9.86 18.38
C ARG A 202 -8.57 8.37 18.62
N LEU A 203 -7.65 7.73 17.88
CA LEU A 203 -7.36 6.30 17.97
C LEU A 203 -6.83 5.89 19.35
N ILE A 204 -5.99 6.70 19.99
CA ILE A 204 -5.52 6.47 21.37
C ILE A 204 -6.70 6.31 22.34
N ARG A 205 -7.78 7.08 22.14
CA ARG A 205 -8.96 7.06 23.03
C ARG A 205 -9.92 5.91 22.74
N ILE A 206 -10.03 5.48 21.49
CA ILE A 206 -11.04 4.49 21.07
C ILE A 206 -10.50 3.08 20.86
N ALA A 207 -9.18 2.90 20.70
CA ALA A 207 -8.55 1.59 20.56
C ALA A 207 -8.70 0.80 21.86
N THR A 208 -9.43 -0.31 21.81
CA THR A 208 -9.71 -1.16 22.97
C THR A 208 -8.84 -2.40 23.02
N PHE A 209 -8.39 -2.92 21.87
CA PHE A 209 -7.53 -4.09 21.81
C PHE A 209 -6.07 -3.71 22.11
N PRO A 210 -5.36 -4.45 22.98
CA PRO A 210 -3.96 -4.16 23.31
C PRO A 210 -3.05 -4.02 22.08
N LYS A 211 -3.28 -4.83 21.04
CA LYS A 211 -2.48 -4.79 19.81
C LYS A 211 -2.64 -3.50 19.04
N ASP A 212 -3.88 -3.05 18.93
CA ASP A 212 -4.22 -1.82 18.23
C ASP A 212 -3.69 -0.62 19.02
N GLN A 213 -3.82 -0.64 20.35
CA GLN A 213 -3.22 0.37 21.22
C GLN A 213 -1.70 0.47 21.05
N ALA A 214 -1.00 -0.67 21.03
CA ALA A 214 0.45 -0.70 20.83
C ALA A 214 0.84 -0.13 19.45
N LYS A 215 0.12 -0.50 18.38
CA LYS A 215 0.35 0.05 17.03
C LYS A 215 0.07 1.54 16.93
N VAL A 216 -0.97 2.06 17.59
CA VAL A 216 -1.24 3.50 17.64
C VAL A 216 -0.10 4.25 18.35
N ARG A 217 0.50 3.66 19.38
CA ARG A 217 1.67 4.27 20.06
C ARG A 217 2.93 4.27 19.20
N ILE A 218 3.12 3.26 18.35
CA ILE A 218 4.17 3.28 17.31
C ILE A 218 3.94 4.42 16.31
N ALA A 219 2.68 4.61 15.87
CA ALA A 219 2.34 5.73 15.00
C ALA A 219 2.61 7.08 15.70
N GLN A 220 2.27 7.20 17.00
CA GLN A 220 2.60 8.37 17.81
C GLN A 220 4.11 8.61 17.89
N LEU A 221 4.92 7.57 18.09
CA LEU A 221 6.38 7.68 18.11
C LEU A 221 6.93 8.14 16.74
N SER A 222 6.35 7.64 15.64
CA SER A 222 6.68 8.07 14.27
C SER A 222 6.34 9.55 14.03
N LEU A 223 5.22 10.01 14.57
CA LEU A 223 4.83 11.43 14.52
C LEU A 223 5.83 12.28 15.31
N ILE A 224 6.16 11.90 16.55
CA ILE A 224 7.13 12.62 17.39
C ILE A 224 8.50 12.69 16.69
N HIS A 225 8.96 11.60 16.08
CA HIS A 225 10.19 11.62 15.27
C HIS A 225 10.16 12.75 14.22
N SER A 226 9.01 12.95 13.58
CA SER A 226 8.86 13.88 12.45
C SER A 226 8.59 15.34 12.89
N ILE A 227 7.84 15.55 13.99
CA ILE A 227 7.34 16.88 14.39
C ILE A 227 7.94 17.42 15.69
N GLU A 228 8.38 16.54 16.60
CA GLU A 228 8.93 16.90 17.92
C GLU A 228 10.14 16.01 18.29
N PRO A 229 11.20 15.97 17.46
CA PRO A 229 12.32 15.04 17.63
C PRO A 229 13.03 15.19 18.99
N GLN A 230 12.97 16.37 19.62
CA GLN A 230 13.51 16.61 20.96
C GLN A 230 12.87 15.74 22.06
N ASN A 231 11.61 15.35 21.88
CA ASN A 231 10.86 14.52 22.85
C ASN A 231 10.96 13.02 22.53
N PHE A 232 11.65 12.65 21.45
CA PHE A 232 11.67 11.29 20.92
C PHE A 232 12.27 10.28 21.91
N ASN A 233 13.46 10.58 22.46
CA ASN A 233 14.17 9.64 23.33
C ASN A 233 13.37 9.31 24.60
N GLU A 234 12.66 10.28 25.17
CA GLU A 234 11.77 10.08 26.32
C GLU A 234 10.63 9.13 25.95
N LYS A 235 9.91 9.40 24.86
CA LYS A 235 8.79 8.55 24.43
C LYS A 235 9.20 7.17 23.94
N ALA A 236 10.33 7.05 23.27
CA ALA A 236 10.90 5.75 22.91
C ALA A 236 11.19 4.90 24.16
N SER A 237 11.76 5.52 25.20
CA SER A 237 12.08 4.85 26.47
C SER A 237 10.85 4.47 27.28
N GLU A 238 9.80 5.29 27.27
CA GLU A 238 8.51 4.95 27.87
C GLU A 238 7.88 3.75 27.17
N LEU A 239 7.87 3.73 25.83
CA LEU A 239 7.28 2.66 25.05
C LEU A 239 8.03 1.33 25.23
N GLN A 240 9.35 1.38 25.39
CA GLN A 240 10.17 0.20 25.69
C GLN A 240 9.80 -0.48 27.02
N LYS A 241 9.29 0.29 27.99
CA LYS A 241 8.85 -0.23 29.30
C LYS A 241 7.42 -0.75 29.29
N ASP A 242 6.72 -0.61 28.17
CA ASP A 242 5.32 -1.02 28.08
C ASP A 242 5.16 -2.55 28.13
N PRO A 243 4.16 -3.09 28.85
CA PRO A 243 3.89 -4.53 28.86
C PRO A 243 3.65 -5.15 27.48
N LEU A 244 3.21 -4.36 26.50
CA LEU A 244 2.91 -4.76 25.14
C LEU A 244 4.07 -4.56 24.17
N PHE A 245 5.26 -4.15 24.66
CA PHE A 245 6.42 -3.83 23.83
C PHE A 245 6.82 -4.96 22.89
N SER A 246 6.75 -6.21 23.34
CA SER A 246 7.07 -7.39 22.51
C SER A 246 6.25 -7.48 21.21
N TRP A 247 5.11 -6.80 21.10
CA TRP A 247 4.27 -6.82 19.89
C TRP A 247 4.65 -5.76 18.87
N ILE A 248 5.51 -4.83 19.26
CA ILE A 248 5.90 -3.64 18.50
C ILE A 248 7.41 -3.43 18.47
N GLU A 249 8.19 -4.38 19.01
CA GLU A 249 9.64 -4.28 19.13
C GLU A 249 10.30 -4.04 17.77
N ASP A 250 9.89 -4.77 16.73
CA ASP A 250 10.45 -4.60 15.38
C ASP A 250 10.18 -3.20 14.82
N ASP A 251 8.94 -2.69 14.93
CA ASP A 251 8.59 -1.35 14.46
C ASP A 251 9.34 -0.27 15.27
N TRP A 252 9.47 -0.49 16.58
CA TRP A 252 10.21 0.41 17.47
C TRP A 252 11.70 0.46 17.12
N ILE A 253 12.33 -0.70 16.87
CA ILE A 253 13.73 -0.80 16.43
C ILE A 253 13.91 0.01 15.16
N HIS A 254 13.03 -0.15 14.17
CA HIS A 254 13.11 0.56 12.90
C HIS A 254 13.05 2.09 13.09
N ILE A 255 12.06 2.59 13.83
CA ILE A 255 11.90 4.03 14.05
C ILE A 255 13.08 4.60 14.88
N CYS A 256 13.56 3.85 15.88
CA CYS A 256 14.75 4.24 16.64
C CYS A 256 16.03 4.24 15.80
N ALA A 257 16.18 3.30 14.86
CA ALA A 257 17.30 3.27 13.92
C ALA A 257 17.31 4.52 13.04
N LEU A 258 16.16 4.85 12.45
CA LEU A 258 15.99 6.06 11.64
C LEU A 258 16.25 7.32 12.47
N HIS A 259 15.65 7.46 13.66
CA HIS A 259 15.89 8.63 14.51
C HIS A 259 17.37 8.78 14.88
N ALA A 260 18.03 7.71 15.30
CA ALA A 260 19.46 7.76 15.62
C ALA A 260 20.30 8.15 14.40
N TYR A 261 19.95 7.65 13.22
CA TYR A 261 20.61 8.02 11.97
C TYR A 261 20.48 9.52 11.68
N TYR A 262 19.27 10.08 11.80
CA TYR A 262 19.00 11.50 11.60
C TYR A 262 19.64 12.41 12.65
N SER A 263 19.72 11.94 13.89
CA SER A 263 20.37 12.65 14.99
C SER A 263 21.91 12.54 14.94
N ASN A 264 22.48 11.98 13.87
CA ASN A 264 23.91 11.71 13.71
C ASN A 264 24.51 10.79 14.80
N GLU A 265 23.69 10.00 15.50
CA GLU A 265 24.11 8.98 16.47
C GLU A 265 24.49 7.67 15.74
N ARG A 266 25.49 7.73 14.85
CA ARG A 266 25.84 6.64 13.90
C ARG A 266 26.04 5.27 14.57
N GLN A 267 26.68 5.23 15.74
CA GLN A 267 26.91 3.97 16.46
C GLN A 267 25.60 3.33 16.94
N LYS A 268 24.70 4.13 17.51
CA LYS A 268 23.38 3.69 17.97
C LYS A 268 22.49 3.27 16.79
N ALA A 269 22.53 4.03 15.70
CA ALA A 269 21.84 3.68 14.46
C ALA A 269 22.31 2.32 13.92
N LYS A 270 23.65 2.11 13.87
CA LYS A 270 24.24 0.84 13.45
C LYS A 270 23.77 -0.34 14.30
N GLU A 271 23.73 -0.18 15.62
CA GLU A 271 23.25 -1.22 16.54
C GLU A 271 21.80 -1.63 16.26
N PHE A 272 20.92 -0.67 15.97
CA PHE A 272 19.53 -0.96 15.62
C PHE A 272 19.40 -1.60 14.22
N PHE A 273 20.03 -1.04 13.20
CA PHE A 273 19.95 -1.62 11.85
C PHE A 273 20.56 -3.03 11.78
N MET A 274 21.60 -3.33 12.57
CA MET A 274 22.15 -4.68 12.68
C MET A 274 21.15 -5.71 13.25
N LYS A 275 20.18 -5.27 14.06
CA LYS A 275 19.06 -6.13 14.50
C LYS A 275 18.06 -6.34 13.38
N GLU A 276 17.77 -5.29 12.62
CA GLU A 276 16.75 -5.28 11.57
C GLU A 276 17.13 -6.16 10.36
N ILE A 277 18.41 -6.22 9.98
CA ILE A 277 18.92 -7.08 8.88
C ILE A 277 18.83 -8.59 9.15
N CYS A 278 18.40 -9.01 10.33
CA CYS A 278 18.12 -10.42 10.60
C CYS A 278 16.77 -10.88 10.02
N CYS A 279 15.90 -9.95 9.63
CA CYS A 279 14.60 -10.23 9.03
C CYS A 279 14.61 -9.86 7.54
N GLU A 280 14.30 -10.81 6.67
CA GLU A 280 14.31 -10.62 5.21
C GLU A 280 13.39 -9.46 4.76
N LYS A 281 12.25 -9.26 5.44
CA LYS A 281 11.28 -8.21 5.09
C LYS A 281 11.81 -6.79 5.29
N THR A 282 12.62 -6.60 6.32
CA THR A 282 13.16 -5.29 6.73
C THR A 282 14.64 -5.15 6.38
N PHE A 283 15.23 -6.19 5.78
CA PHE A 283 16.63 -6.24 5.41
C PHE A 283 17.03 -5.07 4.50
N PHE A 284 16.24 -4.81 3.46
CA PHE A 284 16.68 -3.92 2.39
C PHE A 284 16.83 -2.46 2.80
N PRO A 285 15.85 -1.84 3.48
CA PRO A 285 16.05 -0.50 4.03
C PRO A 285 17.27 -0.44 4.95
N ALA A 286 17.38 -1.40 5.89
CA ALA A 286 18.45 -1.42 6.88
C ALA A 286 19.86 -1.60 6.29
N ILE A 287 20.04 -2.46 5.28
CA ILE A 287 21.36 -2.70 4.69
C ILE A 287 21.86 -1.49 3.92
N LEU A 288 20.98 -0.70 3.28
CA LEU A 288 21.37 0.54 2.61
C LEU A 288 21.92 1.56 3.62
N PHE A 289 21.27 1.72 4.77
CA PHE A 289 21.77 2.62 5.82
C PHE A 289 23.09 2.13 6.42
N LEU A 290 23.22 0.83 6.66
CA LEU A 290 24.48 0.25 7.15
C LEU A 290 25.61 0.44 6.14
N ALA A 291 25.34 0.26 4.84
CA ALA A 291 26.30 0.47 3.78
C ALA A 291 26.71 1.94 3.64
N HIS A 292 25.76 2.85 3.79
CA HIS A 292 26.01 4.29 3.79
C HIS A 292 26.86 4.73 4.99
N MET A 293 26.53 4.24 6.19
CA MET A 293 27.28 4.56 7.42
C MET A 293 28.64 3.87 7.52
N HIS A 294 28.98 2.99 6.58
CA HIS A 294 30.21 2.23 6.65
C HIS A 294 31.42 3.11 6.41
N ASP A 295 32.41 3.00 7.30
CA ASP A 295 33.70 3.67 7.17
C ASP A 295 34.46 3.11 5.95
N PRO A 296 34.76 3.94 4.93
CA PRO A 296 35.52 3.52 3.75
C PRO A 296 36.91 2.94 4.05
N GLN A 297 37.49 3.22 5.22
CA GLN A 297 38.79 2.68 5.64
C GLN A 297 38.72 1.26 6.19
N THR A 298 37.52 0.77 6.50
CA THR A 298 37.30 -0.58 7.02
C THR A 298 36.75 -1.50 5.93
N LYS A 299 36.90 -2.81 6.08
CA LYS A 299 36.30 -3.77 5.14
C LYS A 299 34.85 -4.02 5.54
N PHE A 300 33.92 -3.80 4.61
CA PHE A 300 32.51 -4.15 4.85
C PHE A 300 32.38 -5.67 5.01
N ASP A 301 31.55 -6.10 5.96
CA ASP A 301 31.28 -7.52 6.15
C ASP A 301 30.40 -8.03 5.01
N ASN A 302 31.02 -8.71 4.03
CA ASN A 302 30.32 -9.31 2.91
C ASN A 302 29.21 -10.29 3.36
N SER A 303 29.36 -10.96 4.51
CA SER A 303 28.32 -11.88 5.01
C SER A 303 27.04 -11.15 5.43
N VAL A 304 27.16 -9.88 5.81
CA VAL A 304 26.03 -9.00 6.13
C VAL A 304 25.42 -8.42 4.86
N PHE A 305 26.25 -7.97 3.91
CA PHE A 305 25.77 -7.34 2.69
C PHE A 305 25.00 -8.31 1.78
N TYR A 306 25.52 -9.52 1.58
CA TYR A 306 24.94 -10.53 0.67
C TYR A 306 24.04 -11.54 1.38
N ARG A 307 23.43 -11.16 2.51
CA ARG A 307 22.68 -12.09 3.37
C ARG A 307 21.43 -12.66 2.70
N PHE A 308 20.74 -11.85 1.92
CA PHE A 308 19.52 -12.22 1.20
C PHE A 308 19.64 -11.90 -0.29
N ASP A 309 18.88 -12.62 -1.10
CA ASP A 309 18.80 -12.36 -2.54
C ASP A 309 18.04 -11.06 -2.81
N VAL A 310 18.70 -10.11 -3.47
CA VAL A 310 18.17 -8.78 -3.75
C VAL A 310 17.17 -8.74 -4.90
N THR A 311 17.07 -9.81 -5.71
CA THR A 311 16.20 -9.84 -6.90
C THR A 311 14.70 -9.75 -6.57
N ASN A 312 14.32 -10.06 -5.33
CA ASN A 312 12.94 -10.01 -4.85
C ASN A 312 12.49 -8.61 -4.38
N PHE A 313 13.38 -7.63 -4.33
CA PHE A 313 13.06 -6.27 -3.90
C PHE A 313 12.73 -5.35 -5.10
N PRO A 314 12.07 -4.20 -4.90
CA PRO A 314 11.80 -3.28 -6.00
C PRO A 314 13.08 -2.80 -6.70
N ILE A 315 12.98 -2.43 -7.97
CA ILE A 315 14.16 -2.20 -8.83
C ILE A 315 14.99 -1.00 -8.38
N GLU A 316 14.34 0.05 -7.89
CA GLU A 316 14.97 1.25 -7.34
C GLU A 316 15.89 0.90 -6.16
N TYR A 317 15.42 0.03 -5.29
CA TYR A 317 16.18 -0.52 -4.18
C TYR A 317 17.41 -1.27 -4.71
N GLN A 318 17.22 -2.20 -5.66
CA GLN A 318 18.31 -2.98 -6.26
C GLN A 318 19.42 -2.10 -6.84
N HIS A 319 19.08 -0.98 -7.49
CA HIS A 319 20.09 -0.08 -8.05
C HIS A 319 20.95 0.59 -6.97
N LEU A 320 20.36 1.04 -5.85
CA LEU A 320 21.14 1.59 -4.73
C LEU A 320 22.04 0.52 -4.09
N TYR A 321 21.54 -0.71 -3.99
CA TYR A 321 22.35 -1.81 -3.47
C TYR A 321 23.54 -2.10 -4.41
N HIS A 322 23.31 -2.12 -5.73
CA HIS A 322 24.39 -2.28 -6.70
C HIS A 322 25.41 -1.13 -6.65
N TYR A 323 24.97 0.10 -6.37
CA TYR A 323 25.90 1.21 -6.11
C TYR A 323 26.85 0.89 -4.95
N PHE A 324 26.34 0.42 -3.82
CA PHE A 324 27.16 0.05 -2.67
C PHE A 324 28.04 -1.17 -2.94
N GLU A 325 27.58 -2.14 -3.73
CA GLU A 325 28.41 -3.25 -4.22
C GLU A 325 29.62 -2.75 -5.02
N MET A 326 29.41 -1.82 -5.96
CA MET A 326 30.51 -1.19 -6.71
C MET A 326 31.47 -0.43 -5.79
N LYS A 327 30.94 0.28 -4.79
CA LYS A 327 31.75 0.99 -3.79
C LYS A 327 32.65 0.02 -3.02
N PHE A 328 32.10 -1.09 -2.53
CA PHE A 328 32.85 -2.09 -1.77
C PHE A 328 33.82 -2.93 -2.60
N THR A 329 33.63 -2.97 -3.92
CA THR A 329 34.56 -3.60 -4.86
C THR A 329 35.62 -2.62 -5.40
N ASN A 330 35.69 -1.41 -4.84
CA ASN A 330 36.66 -0.36 -5.18
C ASN A 330 36.64 0.05 -6.66
N VAL A 331 35.44 0.10 -7.24
CA VAL A 331 35.23 0.68 -8.58
C VAL A 331 35.64 2.17 -8.56
N SER A 332 36.08 2.70 -9.71
CA SER A 332 36.58 4.09 -9.80
C SER A 332 35.53 5.13 -9.36
N PHE A 333 35.99 6.23 -8.75
CA PHE A 333 35.13 7.34 -8.36
C PHE A 333 34.31 7.92 -9.51
N GLU A 334 34.89 7.99 -10.72
CA GLU A 334 34.18 8.45 -11.92
C GLU A 334 33.00 7.54 -12.27
N THR A 335 33.18 6.22 -12.17
CA THR A 335 32.10 5.26 -12.41
C THR A 335 31.01 5.36 -11.34
N LEU A 336 31.39 5.48 -10.06
CA LEU A 336 30.47 5.65 -8.94
C LEU A 336 29.62 6.92 -9.09
N GLU A 337 30.27 8.07 -9.36
CA GLU A 337 29.62 9.36 -9.57
C GLU A 337 28.64 9.32 -10.76
N ASN A 338 29.06 8.73 -11.88
CA ASN A 338 28.23 8.58 -13.05
C ASN A 338 27.01 7.69 -12.78
N TYR A 339 27.18 6.60 -12.04
CA TYR A 339 26.07 5.70 -11.72
C TYR A 339 25.05 6.38 -10.80
N LEU A 340 25.51 7.04 -9.72
CA LEU A 340 24.63 7.84 -8.86
C LEU A 340 23.82 8.86 -9.65
N TRP A 341 24.47 9.59 -10.56
CA TRP A 341 23.82 10.66 -11.31
C TRP A 341 22.84 10.16 -12.38
N THR A 342 23.19 9.09 -13.09
CA THR A 342 22.46 8.63 -14.27
C THR A 342 21.37 7.61 -13.94
N VAL A 343 21.54 6.84 -12.87
CA VAL A 343 20.64 5.78 -12.41
C VAL A 343 19.97 6.21 -11.10
N CYS A 344 20.65 6.14 -9.95
CA CYS A 344 20.03 6.27 -8.63
C CYS A 344 19.26 7.59 -8.42
N ARG A 345 19.81 8.73 -8.87
CA ARG A 345 19.15 10.05 -8.74
C ARG A 345 17.74 10.08 -9.35
N LYS A 346 17.52 9.38 -10.47
CA LYS A 346 16.22 9.40 -11.16
C LYS A 346 15.12 8.67 -10.38
N GLU A 347 15.52 7.86 -9.41
CA GLU A 347 14.66 6.97 -8.65
C GLU A 347 14.33 7.50 -7.27
N ILE A 348 14.95 8.62 -6.83
CA ILE A 348 14.67 9.28 -5.53
C ILE A 348 13.16 9.39 -5.25
N LYS A 349 12.37 9.69 -6.29
CA LYS A 349 10.91 9.86 -6.20
C LYS A 349 10.13 8.57 -5.92
N GLU A 350 10.74 7.40 -6.08
CA GLU A 350 10.14 6.08 -5.85
C GLU A 350 10.35 5.63 -4.39
N PHE A 351 11.25 6.28 -3.65
CA PHE A 351 11.49 5.99 -2.24
C PHE A 351 10.61 6.82 -1.31
N TYR A 352 10.36 6.27 -0.12
CA TYR A 352 9.76 7.02 0.96
C TYR A 352 10.54 6.83 2.29
N PRO A 353 10.84 7.91 3.03
CA PRO A 353 10.78 9.32 2.60
C PRO A 353 11.82 9.65 1.52
N LYS A 354 11.43 10.45 0.53
CA LYS A 354 12.30 10.85 -0.59
C LYS A 354 13.55 11.59 -0.12
N THR A 355 13.37 12.42 0.91
CA THR A 355 14.41 13.24 1.54
C THR A 355 15.56 12.39 2.08
N ILE A 356 15.28 11.19 2.59
CA ILE A 356 16.32 10.28 3.09
C ILE A 356 17.26 9.85 1.99
N ILE A 357 16.69 9.35 0.90
CA ILE A 357 17.48 8.82 -0.21
C ILE A 357 18.17 9.95 -0.95
N ALA A 358 17.53 11.12 -1.05
CA ALA A 358 18.18 12.33 -1.54
C ALA A 358 19.41 12.69 -0.69
N GLN A 359 19.30 12.66 0.65
CA GLN A 359 20.42 12.94 1.56
C GLN A 359 21.53 11.89 1.43
N LEU A 360 21.18 10.60 1.35
CA LEU A 360 22.17 9.53 1.15
C LEU A 360 22.94 9.72 -0.16
N ILE A 361 22.26 10.02 -1.26
CA ILE A 361 22.92 10.27 -2.55
C ILE A 361 23.77 11.53 -2.49
N HIS A 362 23.30 12.58 -1.81
CA HIS A 362 24.07 13.81 -1.58
C HIS A 362 25.36 13.53 -0.81
N ASP A 363 25.28 12.85 0.34
CA ASP A 363 26.42 12.48 1.18
C ASP A 363 27.46 11.67 0.38
N GLU A 364 27.00 10.73 -0.45
CA GLU A 364 27.88 9.93 -1.32
C GLU A 364 28.53 10.78 -2.43
N LEU A 365 27.78 11.68 -3.08
CA LEU A 365 28.35 12.64 -4.05
C LEU A 365 29.34 13.59 -3.39
N GLN A 366 29.06 14.03 -2.16
CA GLN A 366 29.96 14.87 -1.38
C GLN A 366 31.26 14.12 -1.10
N TRP A 367 31.18 12.89 -0.58
CA TRP A 367 32.36 12.05 -0.34
C TRP A 367 33.21 11.89 -1.60
N ILE A 368 32.60 11.56 -2.75
CA ILE A 368 33.33 11.45 -4.03
C ILE A 368 33.99 12.78 -4.42
N SER A 369 33.29 13.91 -4.24
CA SER A 369 33.82 15.24 -4.57
C SER A 369 35.03 15.62 -3.70
N GLU A 370 35.06 15.19 -2.44
CA GLU A 370 36.17 15.39 -1.51
C GLU A 370 37.40 14.57 -1.92
N GLN A 371 37.21 13.37 -2.48
CA GLN A 371 38.30 12.52 -2.95
C GLN A 371 38.86 12.95 -4.32
N THR A 372 38.00 13.47 -5.20
CA THR A 372 38.37 13.79 -6.60
C THR A 372 38.66 15.26 -6.85
N GLY A 373 38.17 16.16 -5.98
CA GLY A 373 38.20 17.61 -6.17
C GLY A 373 37.15 18.15 -7.16
N ASN A 374 36.35 17.28 -7.80
CA ASN A 374 35.31 17.69 -8.74
C ASN A 374 33.97 17.87 -8.04
N ARG A 375 33.40 19.09 -8.09
CA ARG A 375 32.12 19.43 -7.44
C ARG A 375 30.95 19.60 -8.40
N ALA A 376 31.14 19.35 -9.69
CA ALA A 376 30.13 19.65 -10.71
C ALA A 376 28.80 18.92 -10.46
N ARG A 377 28.84 17.61 -10.13
CA ARG A 377 27.63 16.82 -9.87
C ARG A 377 26.98 17.15 -8.53
N LEU A 378 27.79 17.40 -7.49
CA LEU A 378 27.29 17.82 -6.18
C LEU A 378 26.51 19.14 -6.29
N TYR A 379 27.06 20.16 -6.96
CA TYR A 379 26.36 21.43 -7.17
C TYR A 379 25.10 21.30 -8.03
N ALA A 380 25.15 20.46 -9.06
CA ALA A 380 23.97 20.20 -9.88
C ALA A 380 22.87 19.45 -9.09
N PHE A 381 23.26 18.64 -8.10
CA PHE A 381 22.33 17.97 -7.20
C PHE A 381 21.65 18.96 -6.25
N HIS A 382 22.42 19.87 -5.63
CA HIS A 382 21.88 20.94 -4.79
C HIS A 382 20.81 21.76 -5.52
N GLN A 383 21.10 22.19 -6.75
CA GLN A 383 20.14 22.96 -7.57
C GLN A 383 18.81 22.23 -7.85
N GLN A 384 18.79 20.90 -7.75
CA GLN A 384 17.63 20.09 -8.09
C GLN A 384 16.82 19.64 -6.85
N PHE A 385 17.46 19.51 -5.69
CA PHE A 385 16.87 18.87 -4.51
C PHE A 385 16.98 19.67 -3.19
N GLU A 386 17.74 20.78 -3.17
CA GLU A 386 17.72 21.81 -2.12
C GLU A 386 16.99 23.05 -2.64
#